data_AF-A0A7W9BUK6-F1
#
_entry.id   AF-A0A7W9BUK6-F1
#
_cell.length_a   1.000
_cell.length_b   1.000
_cell.length_c   1.000
_cell.angle_alpha   90.00
_cell.angle_beta   90.00
_cell.angle_gamma   90.00
#
_symmetry.space_group_name_H-M   'P 1'
#
loop_
_entity.id
_entity.type
_entity.pdbx_description
1 polymer ?
#
loop_
_entity_poly.entity_id
_entity_poly.type
_entity_poly.pdbx_seq_one_letter_code
_entity_poly.pdbx_strand_id
1 'polypeptide(L)'
;MTTLLLMAALAVGAPTAGAAEQRPALMIVGMPHLANPAHDIANEADAKGAFQRCHSIADWVRSYNDTAGTTRPTMPYFALATFGDTARNPGAAWVGAWYARNLRIYANLLHVGGAPGDRTVAVFGAGHGPMLRSNAVESGRFTLVDVLRYLPPAGKPTC
;
A
#
# COMPACT_ATOMS: atom_id res chain seq x y z
N MET A 1 31.32 35.57 -56.82
CA MET A 1 31.85 34.67 -55.76
C MET A 1 30.71 34.39 -54.82
N THR A 2 30.05 33.24 -55.01
CA THR A 2 28.79 32.88 -54.37
C THR A 2 29.09 31.74 -53.40
N THR A 3 29.09 32.02 -52.09
CA THR A 3 29.36 31.01 -51.07
C THR A 3 28.03 30.40 -50.65
N LEU A 4 27.75 29.18 -51.12
CA LEU A 4 26.66 28.34 -50.62
C LEU A 4 27.13 27.70 -49.30
N LEU A 5 26.48 28.03 -48.17
CA LEU A 5 26.60 27.27 -46.93
C LEU A 5 25.62 26.08 -46.98
N LEU A 6 26.17 24.87 -47.02
CA LEU A 6 25.42 23.63 -46.83
C LEU A 6 25.31 23.36 -45.32
N MET A 7 24.13 23.55 -44.73
CA MET A 7 23.83 23.11 -43.36
C MET A 7 23.39 21.64 -43.42
N ALA A 8 24.25 20.73 -42.95
CA ALA A 8 23.88 19.35 -42.70
C ALA A 8 23.03 19.28 -41.43
N ALA A 9 21.73 19.06 -41.58
CA ALA A 9 20.85 18.77 -40.45
C ALA A 9 21.16 17.36 -39.93
N LEU A 10 21.83 17.28 -38.78
CA LEU A 10 21.86 16.07 -37.96
C LEU A 10 20.44 15.79 -37.48
N ALA A 11 19.75 14.87 -38.15
CA ALA A 11 18.54 14.27 -37.62
C ALA A 11 18.94 13.44 -36.39
N VAL A 12 18.89 14.05 -35.21
CA VAL A 12 18.87 13.33 -33.96
C VAL A 12 17.61 12.47 -34.00
N GLY A 13 17.79 11.17 -34.22
CA GLY A 13 16.70 10.22 -34.12
C GLY A 13 16.07 10.39 -32.75
N ALA A 14 14.81 10.83 -32.71
CA ALA A 14 14.02 10.79 -31.50
C ALA A 14 14.14 9.36 -30.95
N PRO A 15 14.36 9.17 -29.64
CA PRO A 15 14.33 7.83 -29.08
C PRO A 15 12.97 7.27 -29.47
N THR A 16 12.98 6.22 -30.29
CA THR A 16 11.78 5.43 -30.51
C THR A 16 11.34 5.04 -29.13
N ALA A 17 10.17 5.52 -28.71
CA ALA A 17 9.50 5.09 -27.50
C ALA A 17 9.15 3.61 -27.70
N GLY A 18 10.16 2.75 -27.59
CA GLY A 18 9.96 1.33 -27.40
C GLY A 18 9.11 1.22 -26.16
N ALA A 19 7.90 0.68 -26.34
CA ALA A 19 6.91 0.36 -25.33
C ALA A 19 7.28 0.86 -23.93
N ALA A 20 6.72 2.01 -23.50
CA ALA A 20 6.87 2.52 -22.15
C ALA A 20 6.88 1.34 -21.17
N GLU A 21 8.05 1.06 -20.58
CA GLU A 21 8.28 -0.17 -19.81
C GLU A 21 7.16 -0.27 -18.78
N GLN A 22 6.24 -1.21 -19.00
CA GLN A 22 4.95 -1.17 -18.35
C GLN A 22 5.16 -1.50 -16.88
N ARG A 23 5.27 -0.47 -16.04
CA ARG A 23 5.56 -0.63 -14.61
C ARG A 23 4.58 -1.66 -14.03
N PRO A 24 5.07 -2.64 -13.24
CA PRO A 24 4.21 -3.62 -12.61
C PRO A 24 3.09 -2.94 -11.81
N ALA A 25 1.89 -3.49 -11.89
CA ALA A 25 0.74 -3.01 -11.15
C ALA A 25 0.68 -3.69 -9.77
N LEU A 26 0.55 -2.89 -8.71
CA LEU A 26 0.42 -3.38 -7.35
C LEU A 26 -0.89 -2.88 -6.73
N MET A 27 -1.72 -3.81 -6.28
CA MET A 27 -2.88 -3.54 -5.45
C MET A 27 -2.63 -4.04 -4.03
N ILE A 28 -2.72 -3.16 -3.05
CA ILE A 28 -2.61 -3.52 -1.63
C ILE A 28 -4.00 -3.56 -1.03
N VAL A 29 -4.46 -4.75 -0.64
CA VAL A 29 -5.73 -4.99 0.04
C VAL A 29 -5.45 -5.11 1.54
N GLY A 30 -5.87 -4.07 2.28
CA GLY A 30 -5.86 -4.06 3.73
C GLY A 30 -6.96 -4.95 4.29
N MET A 31 -6.60 -5.80 5.24
CA MET A 31 -7.49 -6.69 5.98
C MET A 31 -7.29 -6.49 7.49
N PRO A 32 -8.24 -6.86 8.35
CA PRO A 32 -7.99 -6.87 9.79
C PRO A 32 -6.83 -7.80 10.14
N HIS A 33 -6.18 -7.54 11.28
CA HIS A 33 -5.16 -8.44 11.81
C HIS A 33 -5.77 -9.82 12.07
N LEU A 34 -5.22 -10.87 11.45
CA LEU A 34 -5.65 -12.26 11.65
C LEU A 34 -4.83 -12.98 12.73
N ALA A 35 -3.84 -12.32 13.34
CA ALA A 35 -2.83 -12.96 14.17
C ALA A 35 -2.89 -12.56 15.65
N ASN A 36 -4.08 -12.68 16.27
CA ASN A 36 -4.17 -12.82 17.73
C ASN A 36 -5.30 -13.79 18.14
N PRO A 37 -5.11 -15.09 17.91
CA PRO A 37 -6.02 -16.09 18.45
C PRO A 37 -5.92 -16.02 19.98
N ALA A 38 -7.05 -15.72 20.62
CA ALA A 38 -7.29 -15.77 22.07
C ALA A 38 -7.00 -14.53 22.96
N HIS A 39 -6.60 -13.37 22.42
CA HIS A 39 -6.54 -12.12 23.21
C HIS A 39 -7.38 -10.95 22.64
N ASP A 40 -8.00 -11.11 21.47
CA ASP A 40 -8.94 -10.13 20.88
C ASP A 40 -10.39 -10.30 21.42
N ILE A 41 -10.59 -11.14 22.44
CA ILE A 41 -11.80 -11.96 22.61
C ILE A 41 -13.09 -11.18 22.92
N ALA A 42 -13.06 -10.02 23.56
CA ALA A 42 -14.32 -9.35 23.94
C ALA A 42 -14.72 -8.24 22.96
N ASN A 43 -14.04 -7.09 22.98
CA ASN A 43 -14.61 -5.88 22.36
C ASN A 43 -14.35 -5.77 20.86
N GLU A 44 -13.18 -6.20 20.38
CA GLU A 44 -12.88 -6.13 18.95
C GLU A 44 -13.53 -7.26 18.15
N ALA A 45 -13.61 -8.46 18.72
CA ALA A 45 -14.34 -9.58 18.14
C ALA A 45 -15.84 -9.24 18.01
N ASP A 46 -16.44 -8.62 19.02
CA ASP A 46 -17.85 -8.25 19.00
C ASP A 46 -18.16 -7.14 18.00
N ALA A 47 -17.34 -6.08 17.93
CA ALA A 47 -17.55 -4.99 16.98
C ALA A 47 -17.29 -5.45 15.53
N LYS A 48 -16.21 -6.21 15.28
CA LYS A 48 -15.92 -6.78 13.94
C LYS A 48 -16.99 -7.80 13.54
N GLY A 49 -17.44 -8.62 14.49
CA GLY A 49 -18.51 -9.59 14.29
C GLY A 49 -19.86 -8.92 14.02
N ALA A 50 -20.20 -7.87 14.77
CA ALA A 50 -21.42 -7.07 14.55
C ALA A 50 -21.41 -6.42 13.17
N PHE A 51 -20.27 -5.84 12.76
CA PHE A 51 -20.12 -5.31 11.42
C PHE A 51 -20.33 -6.39 10.36
N GLN A 52 -19.63 -7.52 10.46
CA GLN A 52 -19.71 -8.62 9.49
C GLN A 52 -21.09 -9.28 9.41
N ARG A 53 -21.86 -9.30 10.51
CA ARG A 53 -23.24 -9.84 10.52
C ARG A 53 -24.21 -9.01 9.68
N CYS A 54 -23.95 -7.71 9.55
CA CYS A 54 -24.88 -6.78 8.93
C CYS A 54 -24.32 -6.16 7.65
N HIS A 55 -23.10 -6.48 7.24
CA HIS A 55 -22.47 -5.90 6.06
C HIS A 55 -21.92 -6.98 5.14
N SER A 56 -21.85 -6.67 3.84
CA SER A 56 -21.24 -7.57 2.89
C SER A 56 -19.72 -7.68 3.11
N ILE A 57 -19.11 -8.74 2.57
CA ILE A 57 -17.64 -8.84 2.52
C ILE A 57 -17.04 -7.63 1.78
N ALA A 58 -17.72 -7.13 0.75
CA ALA A 58 -17.27 -5.94 0.01
C ALA A 58 -17.24 -4.69 0.89
N ASP A 59 -18.25 -4.46 1.72
CA ASP A 59 -18.29 -3.37 2.69
C ASP A 59 -17.17 -3.51 3.74
N TRP A 60 -16.92 -4.74 4.17
CA TRP A 60 -15.85 -5.02 5.12
C TRP A 60 -14.47 -4.71 4.54
N VAL A 61 -14.16 -5.18 3.34
CA VAL A 61 -12.91 -4.83 2.64
C VAL A 61 -12.84 -3.32 2.40
N ARG A 62 -13.93 -2.67 1.99
CA ARG A 62 -14.00 -1.22 1.78
C ARG A 62 -13.61 -0.45 3.05
N SER A 63 -14.15 -0.86 4.20
CA SER A 63 -13.90 -0.22 5.51
C SER A 63 -12.46 -0.25 6.01
N TYR A 64 -11.59 -1.06 5.39
CA TYR A 64 -10.15 -1.12 5.68
C TYR A 64 -9.28 -0.50 4.58
N ASN A 65 -9.88 -0.15 3.43
CA ASN A 65 -9.16 0.31 2.25
C ASN A 65 -9.51 1.74 1.82
N ASP A 66 -10.48 2.39 2.47
CA ASP A 66 -10.65 3.84 2.38
C ASP A 66 -9.65 4.61 3.27
N THR A 67 -9.66 5.95 3.15
CA THR A 67 -8.74 6.84 3.89
C THR A 67 -8.85 6.66 5.41
N ALA A 68 -10.06 6.49 5.95
CA ALA A 68 -10.27 6.32 7.38
C ALA A 68 -9.82 4.92 7.85
N GLY A 69 -10.17 3.90 7.07
CA GLY A 69 -9.86 2.49 7.29
C GLY A 69 -8.38 2.15 7.23
N THR A 70 -7.62 2.92 6.45
CA THR A 70 -6.15 2.78 6.38
C THR A 70 -5.43 3.53 7.49
N THR A 71 -6.00 4.64 7.99
CA THR A 71 -5.41 5.44 9.07
C THR A 71 -5.67 4.83 10.45
N ARG A 72 -6.88 4.35 10.71
CA ARG A 72 -7.29 3.80 12.01
C ARG A 72 -6.34 2.70 12.54
N PRO A 73 -5.90 1.71 11.75
CA PRO A 73 -5.00 0.66 12.21
C PRO A 73 -3.54 1.12 12.37
N THR A 74 -3.14 2.25 11.79
CA THR A 74 -1.78 2.80 11.94
C THR A 74 -1.63 3.72 13.14
N MET A 75 -2.70 4.38 13.58
CA MET A 75 -2.68 5.32 14.71
C MET A 75 -2.03 4.77 15.99
N PRO A 76 -2.28 3.51 16.42
CA PRO A 76 -1.67 2.98 17.64
C PRO A 76 -0.14 2.95 17.62
N TYR A 77 0.49 2.81 16.45
CA TYR A 77 1.96 2.80 16.35
C TYR A 77 2.57 4.16 16.72
N PHE A 78 1.88 5.28 16.44
CA PHE A 78 2.34 6.59 16.84
C PHE A 78 2.23 6.80 18.36
N ALA A 79 1.19 6.25 18.99
CA ALA A 79 1.09 6.25 20.45
C ALA A 79 2.17 5.35 21.08
N LEU A 80 2.46 4.18 20.50
CA LEU A 80 3.54 3.32 20.98
C LEU A 80 4.92 3.97 20.84
N ALA A 81 5.13 4.80 19.82
CA ALA A 81 6.40 5.49 19.61
C ALA A 81 6.78 6.43 20.76
N THR A 82 5.78 6.96 21.50
CA THR A 82 6.01 7.87 22.63
C THR A 82 6.28 7.16 23.95
N PHE A 83 6.26 5.83 23.98
CA PHE A 83 6.48 5.06 25.20
C PHE A 83 7.97 5.01 25.60
N GLY A 84 8.24 5.31 26.88
CA GLY A 84 9.54 5.13 27.52
C GLY A 84 10.31 6.42 27.75
N ASP A 85 11.62 6.28 27.99
CA ASP A 85 12.52 7.41 28.25
C ASP A 85 13.20 7.92 26.97
N THR A 86 13.75 9.14 27.03
CA THR A 86 14.43 9.78 25.90
C THR A 86 15.87 9.31 25.68
N ALA A 87 16.44 8.53 26.61
CA ALA A 87 17.80 8.02 26.49
C ALA A 87 17.86 6.73 25.65
N ARG A 88 16.89 5.83 25.84
CA ARG A 88 16.78 4.52 25.19
C ARG A 88 15.67 4.47 24.14
N ASN A 89 14.69 5.37 24.23
CA ASN A 89 13.55 5.49 23.31
C ASN A 89 12.91 4.14 22.94
N PRO A 90 12.52 3.29 23.92
CA PRO A 90 12.13 1.91 23.64
C PRO A 90 10.87 1.80 22.76
N GLY A 91 9.91 2.71 22.90
CA GLY A 91 8.74 2.79 22.04
C GLY A 91 9.11 3.10 20.58
N ALA A 92 9.94 4.12 20.37
CA ALA A 92 10.43 4.48 19.04
C ALA A 92 11.28 3.35 18.43
N ALA A 93 12.11 2.66 19.21
CA ALA A 93 12.88 1.51 18.75
C ALA A 93 11.98 0.36 18.29
N TRP A 94 10.93 0.05 19.05
CA TRP A 94 9.95 -0.98 18.69
C TRP A 94 9.19 -0.62 17.41
N VAL A 95 8.73 0.63 17.29
CA VAL A 95 8.07 1.13 16.08
C VAL A 95 9.05 1.14 14.90
N GLY A 96 10.32 1.49 15.11
CA GLY A 96 11.37 1.40 14.10
C GLY A 96 11.53 -0.03 13.55
N ALA A 97 11.44 -1.05 14.40
CA ALA A 97 11.43 -2.44 13.96
C ALA A 97 10.19 -2.78 13.11
N TRP A 98 9.04 -2.19 13.40
CA TRP A 98 7.85 -2.28 12.55
C TRP A 98 8.04 -1.58 11.19
N TYR A 99 8.69 -0.42 11.13
CA TYR A 99 9.08 0.23 9.86
C TYR A 99 10.02 -0.66 9.05
N ALA A 100 11.05 -1.25 9.68
CA ALA A 100 11.97 -2.17 9.02
C ALA A 100 11.25 -3.40 8.43
N ARG A 101 10.23 -3.93 9.11
CA ARG A 101 9.37 -5.00 8.58
C ARG A 101 8.58 -4.57 7.34
N ASN A 102 8.04 -3.35 7.30
CA ASN A 102 7.35 -2.84 6.11
C ASN A 102 8.31 -2.73 4.90
N LEU A 103 9.55 -2.31 5.12
CA LEU A 103 10.57 -2.28 4.06
C LEU A 103 10.93 -3.68 3.55
N ARG A 104 11.02 -4.68 4.44
CA ARG A 104 11.24 -6.08 4.04
C ARG A 104 10.07 -6.63 3.22
N ILE A 105 8.83 -6.32 3.61
CA ILE A 105 7.63 -6.70 2.84
C ILE A 105 7.69 -6.06 1.44
N TYR A 106 7.99 -4.76 1.36
CA TYR A 106 8.14 -4.07 0.09
C TYR A 106 9.23 -4.68 -0.80
N ALA A 107 10.40 -5.01 -0.24
CA ALA A 107 11.47 -5.69 -0.98
C ALA A 107 11.01 -7.04 -1.54
N ASN A 108 10.23 -7.79 -0.77
CA ASN A 108 9.64 -9.06 -1.24
C ASN A 108 8.62 -8.82 -2.36
N LEU A 109 7.79 -7.77 -2.28
CA LEU A 109 6.85 -7.43 -3.35
C LEU A 109 7.58 -7.14 -4.67
N LEU A 110 8.70 -6.41 -4.63
CA LEU A 110 9.55 -6.21 -5.81
C LEU A 110 10.10 -7.53 -6.35
N HIS A 111 10.47 -8.45 -5.47
CA HIS A 111 11.03 -9.74 -5.88
C HIS A 111 9.99 -10.62 -6.58
N VAL A 112 8.75 -10.68 -6.05
CA VAL A 112 7.71 -11.60 -6.54
C VAL A 112 6.81 -11.03 -7.64
N GLY A 113 6.80 -9.71 -7.83
CA GLY A 113 5.88 -9.05 -8.76
C GLY A 113 6.45 -7.77 -9.39
N GLY A 114 7.77 -7.63 -9.41
CA GLY A 114 8.45 -6.43 -9.89
C GLY A 114 8.80 -6.45 -11.39
N ALA A 115 8.44 -7.49 -12.15
CA ALA A 115 8.75 -7.55 -13.57
C ALA A 115 7.79 -6.66 -14.38
N PRO A 116 8.23 -6.08 -15.51
CA PRO A 116 7.36 -5.30 -16.38
C PRO A 116 6.11 -6.09 -16.78
N GLY A 117 4.94 -5.48 -16.61
CA GLY A 117 3.64 -6.10 -16.92
C GLY A 117 3.02 -6.95 -15.80
N ASP A 118 3.74 -7.25 -14.71
CA ASP A 118 3.18 -8.02 -13.59
C ASP A 118 1.96 -7.30 -12.98
N ARG A 119 1.01 -8.09 -12.48
CA ARG A 119 -0.17 -7.60 -11.76
C ARG A 119 -0.28 -8.33 -10.43
N THR A 120 0.12 -7.68 -9.35
CA THR A 120 0.17 -8.26 -8.01
C THR A 120 -0.97 -7.75 -7.14
N VAL A 121 -1.70 -8.67 -6.52
CA VAL A 121 -2.63 -8.37 -5.43
C VAL A 121 -2.00 -8.83 -4.12
N ALA A 122 -1.69 -7.87 -3.25
CA ALA A 122 -1.04 -8.08 -1.97
C ALA A 122 -2.05 -7.90 -0.84
N VAL A 123 -2.40 -9.00 -0.16
CA VAL A 123 -3.33 -8.98 0.98
C VAL A 123 -2.53 -8.94 2.28
N PHE A 124 -2.66 -7.84 3.03
CA PHE A 124 -1.90 -7.62 4.26
C PHE A 124 -2.77 -6.99 5.35
N GLY A 125 -2.32 -7.09 6.60
CA GLY A 125 -2.93 -6.35 7.71
C GLY A 125 -2.98 -4.85 7.39
N ALA A 126 -4.15 -4.22 7.56
CA ALA A 126 -4.45 -2.87 7.08
C ALA A 126 -3.47 -1.80 7.62
N GLY A 127 -2.87 -2.04 8.79
CA GLY A 127 -1.82 -1.17 9.35
C GLY A 127 -0.56 -1.08 8.49
N HIS A 128 -0.24 -2.11 7.69
CA HIS A 128 0.90 -2.06 6.75
C HIS A 128 0.58 -1.25 5.49
N GLY A 129 -0.71 -1.07 5.18
CA GLY A 129 -1.18 -0.48 3.93
C GLY A 129 -0.58 0.89 3.62
N PRO A 130 -0.64 1.89 4.52
CA PRO A 130 -0.10 3.22 4.26
C PRO A 130 1.38 3.23 3.87
N MET A 131 2.24 2.55 4.64
CA MET A 131 3.68 2.49 4.33
C MET A 131 3.96 1.77 3.02
N LEU A 132 3.29 0.64 2.74
CA LEU A 132 3.50 -0.08 1.48
C LEU A 132 3.06 0.73 0.26
N ARG A 133 1.96 1.50 0.37
CA ARG A 133 1.51 2.41 -0.68
C ARG A 133 2.48 3.57 -0.89
N SER A 134 2.95 4.21 0.19
CA SER A 134 3.96 5.27 0.13
C SER A 134 5.27 4.76 -0.50
N ASN A 135 5.80 3.63 -0.03
CA ASN A 135 7.00 3.00 -0.63
C ASN A 135 6.82 2.71 -2.13
N ALA A 136 5.66 2.20 -2.54
CA ALA A 136 5.37 1.90 -3.95
C ALA A 136 5.34 3.16 -4.83
N VAL A 137 4.77 4.25 -4.32
CA VAL A 137 4.70 5.54 -5.01
C VAL A 137 6.07 6.22 -5.05
N GLU A 138 6.69 6.39 -3.89
CA GLU A 138 7.95 7.13 -3.71
C GLU A 138 9.14 6.46 -4.42
N SER A 139 9.17 5.13 -4.46
CA SER A 139 10.22 4.40 -5.18
C SER A 139 10.12 4.49 -6.70
N GLY A 140 8.97 4.89 -7.24
CA GLY A 140 8.74 4.88 -8.69
C GLY A 140 8.72 3.48 -9.31
N ARG A 141 8.61 2.40 -8.53
CA ARG A 141 8.73 1.02 -9.05
C ARG A 141 7.41 0.39 -9.48
N PHE A 142 6.31 0.70 -8.80
CA PHE A 142 4.99 0.12 -9.08
C PHE A 142 3.99 1.16 -9.55
N THR A 143 3.08 0.77 -10.43
CA THR A 143 1.82 1.50 -10.63
C THR A 143 0.84 1.06 -9.55
N LEU A 144 0.50 1.95 -8.63
CA LEU A 144 -0.44 1.62 -7.56
C LEU A 144 -1.87 1.56 -8.10
N VAL A 145 -2.58 0.49 -7.78
CA VAL A 145 -3.99 0.27 -8.16
C VAL A 145 -4.85 0.36 -6.91
N ASP A 146 -5.88 1.22 -6.98
CA ASP A 146 -6.85 1.41 -5.91
C ASP A 146 -7.83 0.22 -5.83
N VAL A 147 -7.93 -0.38 -4.64
CA VAL A 147 -8.86 -1.46 -4.31
C VAL A 147 -10.31 -1.02 -4.53
N LEU A 148 -10.64 0.24 -4.20
CA LEU A 148 -12.01 0.74 -4.23
C LEU A 148 -12.60 0.78 -5.65
N ARG A 149 -11.75 0.79 -6.70
CA ARG A 149 -12.21 0.66 -8.10
C ARG A 149 -12.84 -0.69 -8.42
N TYR A 150 -12.58 -1.70 -7.59
CA TYR A 150 -13.03 -3.08 -7.79
C TYR A 150 -14.10 -3.51 -6.78
N LEU A 151 -14.52 -2.59 -5.90
CA LEU A 151 -15.57 -2.85 -4.93
C LEU A 151 -16.86 -2.12 -5.33
N PRO A 152 -18.05 -2.70 -5.08
CA PRO A 152 -19.30 -1.97 -5.19
C PRO A 152 -19.29 -0.73 -4.26
N PRO A 153 -20.17 0.25 -4.53
CA PRO A 153 -20.50 1.28 -3.55
C PRO A 153 -20.88 0.65 -2.20
N ALA A 154 -20.67 1.40 -1.11
CA ALA A 154 -21.04 0.93 0.21
C ALA A 154 -22.54 0.54 0.24
N GLY A 155 -22.82 -0.68 0.65
CA GLY A 155 -24.15 -1.23 0.82
C GLY A 155 -24.84 -0.70 2.07
N LYS A 156 -26.16 -0.86 2.14
CA LYS A 156 -26.90 -0.66 3.39
C LYS A 156 -26.70 -1.87 4.31
N PRO A 157 -26.62 -1.67 5.63
CA PRO A 157 -26.66 -2.76 6.58
C PRO A 157 -27.90 -3.66 6.37
N THR A 158 -27.74 -4.98 6.50
CA THR A 158 -28.81 -5.99 6.38
C THR A 158 -29.49 -6.33 7.70
N CYS A 159 -29.00 -5.72 8.78
CA CYS A 159 -29.65 -5.52 10.07
C CYS A 159 -29.56 -4.01 10.35
#